data_AF-A0A9X2FQE3-F1
#
_entry.id   AF-A0A9X2FQE3-F1
#
_cell.length_a   1.000
_cell.length_b   1.000
_cell.length_c   1.000
_cell.angle_alpha   90.00
_cell.angle_beta   90.00
_cell.angle_gamma   90.00
#
_symmetry.space_group_name_H-M   'P 1'
#
loop_
_entity.id
_entity.type
_entity.pdbx_description
1 polymer ?
#
loop_
_entity_poly.entity_id
_entity_poly.type
_entity_poly.pdbx_seq_one_letter_code
_entity_poly.pdbx_strand_id
1 'polypeptide(L)'
;MIKASRLLLAAGAMAAWASAGAAQTETGGGEPLSAIDWLSRSVAPPPVADIGPPEAPVADSAAAPQVSVQPLETASPDSVGLVGPRLSGLPRRLWSASAQDKLIALIEAQPLETLPAVEGLLRLLMLAEADPPAGADARGMLFLARIDRLLEMGALEPAAELLQEAGPDDPERFRRWFDIALLTGTENAACRAMRDKPAIAPTWLARIFCLAREGDWQAAALTLNSARALGEVTDVEDAMLSRFLDPDYYEGEPPLEAPERVTPLIYRLLEAVGEAMPAAGLPRAFSHADLRPTKAWRAQLEAAERLARHGAIEPARLFG
;
A
#
# COMPACT_ATOMS: atom_id res chain seq x y z
N MET A 1 -12.65 -23.58 -60.60
CA MET A 1 -11.36 -22.90 -60.88
C MET A 1 -10.39 -23.40 -59.80
N ILE A 2 -9.50 -24.39 -60.05
CA ILE A 2 -8.20 -24.30 -60.77
C ILE A 2 -7.25 -23.37 -59.96
N LYS A 3 -6.10 -23.73 -59.35
CA LYS A 3 -5.13 -24.89 -59.30
C LYS A 3 -4.61 -25.03 -57.83
N ALA A 4 -4.04 -26.10 -57.25
CA ALA A 4 -3.32 -27.32 -57.68
C ALA A 4 -1.77 -27.24 -57.87
N SER A 5 -1.05 -28.22 -57.27
CA SER A 5 0.40 -28.58 -57.38
C SER A 5 1.44 -27.63 -56.76
N ARG A 6 2.66 -28.02 -56.31
CA ARG A 6 3.38 -29.29 -55.93
C ARG A 6 4.60 -28.86 -55.05
N LEU A 7 5.17 -29.59 -54.07
CA LEU A 7 5.76 -30.96 -53.96
C LEU A 7 7.13 -31.13 -54.64
N LEU A 8 8.21 -31.36 -53.87
CA LEU A 8 9.37 -32.20 -54.25
C LEU A 8 10.28 -32.56 -53.04
N LEU A 9 10.62 -33.86 -52.94
CA LEU A 9 11.62 -34.43 -52.02
C LEU A 9 13.04 -34.34 -52.63
N ALA A 10 14.06 -34.51 -51.79
CA ALA A 10 15.30 -35.21 -52.15
C ALA A 10 15.80 -36.05 -50.96
N ALA A 11 16.31 -37.25 -51.23
CA ALA A 11 16.75 -38.24 -50.24
C ALA A 11 18.03 -38.97 -50.71
N GLY A 12 18.69 -39.72 -49.82
CA GLY A 12 19.90 -40.53 -50.08
C GLY A 12 20.98 -40.28 -49.02
N ALA A 13 21.32 -41.15 -48.06
CA ALA A 13 21.31 -42.62 -47.93
C ALA A 13 22.46 -43.35 -48.66
N MET A 14 23.44 -43.84 -47.88
CA MET A 14 24.40 -44.93 -48.15
C MET A 14 25.31 -45.13 -46.90
N ALA A 15 25.89 -46.28 -46.56
CA ALA A 15 25.55 -47.70 -46.75
C ALA A 15 26.58 -48.59 -45.98
N ALA A 16 26.28 -49.89 -45.86
CA ALA A 16 27.12 -51.01 -45.36
C ALA A 16 27.51 -51.01 -43.86
N TRP A 17 27.59 -52.10 -43.08
CA TRP A 17 27.30 -53.56 -43.13
C TRP A 17 28.48 -54.38 -42.58
N ALA A 18 28.16 -55.22 -41.58
CA ALA A 18 28.70 -56.56 -41.28
C ALA A 18 30.16 -56.77 -40.80
N SER A 19 30.30 -57.18 -39.52
CA SER A 19 30.84 -58.50 -39.03
C SER A 19 31.13 -58.39 -37.51
N ALA A 20 30.47 -59.14 -36.62
CA ALA A 20 30.62 -60.56 -36.27
C ALA A 20 31.89 -60.88 -35.42
N GLY A 21 31.73 -61.21 -34.14
CA GLY A 21 32.84 -61.61 -33.25
C GLY A 21 32.43 -61.92 -31.80
N ALA A 22 32.64 -63.16 -31.38
CA ALA A 22 32.30 -63.84 -30.12
C ALA A 22 32.45 -63.13 -28.74
N ALA A 23 31.44 -63.40 -27.91
CA ALA A 23 31.41 -63.67 -26.46
C ALA A 23 32.68 -63.67 -25.56
N GLN A 24 32.51 -63.14 -24.34
CA GLN A 24 32.87 -63.68 -23.00
C GLN A 24 32.10 -62.80 -21.96
N THR A 25 31.31 -63.32 -21.00
CA THR A 25 31.69 -63.79 -19.64
C THR A 25 32.73 -62.88 -18.95
N GLU A 26 32.60 -62.43 -17.69
CA GLU A 26 31.90 -63.03 -16.55
C GLU A 26 31.68 -62.01 -15.39
N THR A 27 30.83 -62.38 -14.43
CA THR A 27 30.73 -61.96 -13.00
C THR A 27 31.55 -60.79 -12.42
N GLY A 28 30.91 -60.02 -11.53
CA GLY A 28 31.59 -59.33 -10.42
C GLY A 28 30.82 -58.11 -9.90
N GLY A 29 30.23 -58.20 -8.70
CA GLY A 29 29.56 -57.06 -8.07
C GLY A 29 30.57 -56.07 -7.48
N GLY A 30 30.34 -54.77 -7.66
CA GLY A 30 31.18 -53.72 -7.10
C GLY A 30 30.65 -52.32 -7.40
N GLU A 31 29.90 -51.76 -6.44
CA GLU A 31 29.57 -50.33 -6.26
C GLU A 31 28.80 -49.59 -7.39
N PRO A 32 27.81 -48.72 -7.07
CA PRO A 32 27.26 -47.81 -8.09
C PRO A 32 28.36 -46.87 -8.56
N LEU A 33 28.55 -46.77 -9.89
CA LEU A 33 29.53 -45.89 -10.52
C LEU A 33 29.18 -44.41 -10.29
N SER A 34 29.54 -43.89 -9.12
CA SER A 34 29.73 -42.46 -8.90
C SER A 34 30.78 -41.98 -9.90
N ALA A 35 30.38 -41.12 -10.84
CA ALA A 35 31.27 -40.58 -11.87
C ALA A 35 32.34 -39.61 -11.31
N ILE A 36 32.44 -39.46 -9.98
CA ILE A 36 33.20 -38.41 -9.30
C ILE A 36 33.86 -38.95 -8.00
N ASP A 37 35.09 -39.47 -8.12
CA ASP A 37 35.90 -40.05 -7.01
C ASP A 37 36.27 -39.02 -5.91
N TRP A 38 36.20 -37.71 -6.20
CA TRP A 38 36.55 -36.68 -5.21
C TRP A 38 35.46 -36.43 -4.15
N LEU A 39 34.21 -36.83 -4.39
CA LEU A 39 33.09 -36.59 -3.47
C LEU A 39 33.08 -37.57 -2.27
N SER A 40 33.68 -38.75 -2.42
CA SER A 40 33.67 -39.82 -1.41
C SER A 40 34.72 -39.67 -0.30
N ARG A 41 35.64 -38.70 -0.39
CA ARG A 41 36.77 -38.53 0.56
C ARG A 41 36.56 -37.42 1.60
N SER A 42 35.32 -36.96 1.77
CA SER A 42 34.99 -35.73 2.52
C SER A 42 34.84 -35.90 4.05
N VAL A 43 35.14 -37.08 4.62
CA VAL A 43 35.07 -37.32 6.09
C VAL A 43 36.31 -38.06 6.59
N ALA A 44 37.46 -37.40 6.51
CA ALA A 44 38.55 -37.66 7.44
C ALA A 44 38.43 -36.64 8.59
N PRO A 45 38.40 -37.06 9.88
CA PRO A 45 38.46 -36.11 10.98
C PRO A 45 39.81 -35.35 10.89
N PRO A 46 39.82 -34.02 11.07
CA PRO A 46 41.07 -33.28 11.06
C PRO A 46 41.97 -33.78 12.20
N PRO A 47 43.30 -33.78 12.04
CA PRO A 47 44.20 -34.05 13.16
C PRO A 47 43.90 -33.04 14.27
N VAL A 48 43.84 -33.52 15.51
CA VAL A 48 43.67 -32.65 16.67
C VAL A 48 44.89 -31.74 16.72
N ALA A 49 44.70 -30.47 16.37
CA ALA A 49 45.75 -29.47 16.48
C ALA A 49 46.12 -29.32 17.96
N ASP A 50 47.41 -29.41 18.26
CA ASP A 50 47.92 -29.22 19.62
C ASP A 50 47.61 -27.78 20.03
N ILE A 51 46.72 -27.62 20.99
CA ILE A 51 46.20 -26.30 21.38
C ILE A 51 47.29 -25.63 22.20
N GLY A 52 48.03 -24.71 21.56
CA GLY A 52 48.98 -23.84 22.22
C GLY A 52 48.34 -23.07 23.39
N PRO A 53 49.15 -22.50 24.30
CA PRO A 53 48.63 -21.77 25.46
C PRO A 53 47.60 -20.71 25.00
N PRO A 54 46.46 -20.58 25.70
CA PRO A 54 45.35 -19.76 25.23
C PRO A 54 45.82 -18.31 25.03
N GLU A 55 45.64 -17.83 23.80
CA GLU A 55 45.94 -16.44 23.45
C GLU A 55 45.04 -15.48 24.25
N ALA A 56 45.56 -14.29 24.57
CA ALA A 56 44.78 -13.29 25.28
C ALA A 56 43.54 -12.90 24.46
N PRO A 57 42.37 -12.64 25.09
CA PRO A 57 41.17 -12.29 24.35
C PRO A 57 41.37 -11.00 23.56
N VAL A 58 41.30 -11.11 22.23
CA VAL A 58 41.48 -10.00 21.27
C VAL A 58 40.19 -9.21 21.00
N ALA A 59 39.09 -9.54 21.67
CA ALA A 59 37.79 -8.87 21.54
C ALA A 59 37.02 -8.90 22.86
N ASP A 60 36.40 -7.77 23.23
CA ASP A 60 35.60 -7.63 24.45
C ASP A 60 34.21 -8.30 24.37
N SER A 61 33.78 -8.72 23.18
CA SER A 61 32.45 -9.29 22.94
C SER A 61 32.42 -10.17 21.68
N ALA A 62 31.62 -11.23 21.73
CA ALA A 62 31.25 -12.07 20.59
C ALA A 62 29.86 -11.73 20.02
N ALA A 63 29.25 -10.61 20.42
CA ALA A 63 27.98 -10.15 19.87
C ALA A 63 28.15 -9.78 18.39
N ALA A 64 27.36 -10.42 17.52
CA ALA A 64 27.32 -10.05 16.11
C ALA A 64 26.88 -8.58 15.96
N PRO A 65 27.53 -7.79 15.07
CA PRO A 65 27.05 -6.45 14.76
C PRO A 65 25.63 -6.52 14.18
N GLN A 66 24.81 -5.50 14.43
CA GLN A 66 23.49 -5.44 13.82
C GLN A 66 23.62 -5.18 12.31
N VAL A 67 23.40 -6.22 11.50
CA VAL A 67 23.42 -6.15 10.04
C VAL A 67 22.00 -5.89 9.54
N SER A 68 21.75 -4.67 9.07
CA SER A 68 20.54 -4.36 8.30
C SER A 68 20.75 -4.76 6.84
N VAL A 69 19.82 -5.55 6.29
CA VAL A 69 19.80 -5.92 4.87
C VAL A 69 18.72 -5.09 4.18
N GLN A 70 19.13 -4.31 3.17
CA GLN A 70 18.21 -3.52 2.33
C GLN A 70 18.15 -4.15 0.93
N PRO A 71 16.97 -4.48 0.38
CA PRO A 71 16.85 -4.95 -1.00
C PRO A 71 17.27 -3.86 -1.98
N LEU A 72 18.04 -4.20 -3.02
CA LEU A 72 18.67 -3.22 -3.90
C LEU A 72 17.74 -2.62 -4.98
N GLU A 73 16.53 -3.15 -5.15
CA GLU A 73 15.71 -2.97 -6.37
C GLU A 73 14.38 -2.22 -6.17
N THR A 74 14.09 -1.71 -4.96
CA THR A 74 12.87 -0.94 -4.69
C THR A 74 13.19 0.37 -3.99
N ALA A 75 13.04 1.48 -4.69
CA ALA A 75 13.16 2.82 -4.11
C ALA A 75 12.12 2.99 -2.98
N SER A 76 12.56 3.50 -1.83
CA SER A 76 11.66 3.76 -0.70
C SER A 76 10.73 4.94 -1.01
N PRO A 77 9.41 4.83 -0.78
CA PRO A 77 8.49 5.97 -0.86
C PRO A 77 8.87 7.14 0.08
N ASP A 78 9.69 6.88 1.12
CA ASP A 78 10.15 7.88 2.07
C ASP A 78 10.88 9.07 1.40
N SER A 79 11.44 8.89 0.19
CA SER A 79 12.08 9.98 -0.55
C SER A 79 11.13 10.92 -1.32
N VAL A 80 9.87 10.52 -1.51
CA VAL A 80 8.90 11.27 -2.31
C VAL A 80 8.54 12.59 -1.64
N GLY A 81 8.41 13.65 -2.43
CA GLY A 81 8.07 14.99 -1.96
C GLY A 81 7.61 15.88 -3.12
N LEU A 82 6.75 16.85 -2.82
CA LEU A 82 6.28 17.85 -3.79
C LEU A 82 7.17 19.09 -3.83
N VAL A 83 7.88 19.38 -2.72
CA VAL A 83 8.70 20.58 -2.58
C VAL A 83 10.18 20.23 -2.52
N GLY A 84 10.85 20.39 -3.67
CA GLY A 84 12.28 20.14 -3.81
C GLY A 84 13.16 21.07 -2.93
N PRO A 85 14.39 20.64 -2.56
CA PRO A 85 15.31 21.36 -1.66
C PRO A 85 15.53 22.85 -1.96
N ARG A 86 15.51 23.25 -3.25
CA ARG A 86 15.68 24.64 -3.67
C ARG A 86 14.50 25.54 -3.33
N LEU A 87 13.30 24.99 -3.23
CA LEU A 87 12.06 25.71 -2.91
C LEU A 87 11.75 25.66 -1.41
N SER A 88 12.03 24.53 -0.75
CA SER A 88 11.83 24.39 0.69
C SER A 88 12.93 25.03 1.54
N GLY A 89 14.14 25.21 0.98
CA GLY A 89 15.33 25.61 1.75
C GLY A 89 15.86 24.51 2.67
N LEU A 90 15.25 23.32 2.65
CA LEU A 90 15.64 22.17 3.46
C LEU A 90 16.70 21.34 2.73
N PRO A 91 17.71 20.78 3.44
CA PRO A 91 18.73 19.95 2.81
C PRO A 91 18.17 18.60 2.37
N ARG A 92 18.63 18.03 1.24
CA ARG A 92 18.24 16.66 0.81
C ARG A 92 18.37 15.64 1.95
N ARG A 93 19.50 15.67 2.66
CA ARG A 93 19.81 14.78 3.79
C ARG A 93 19.05 15.05 5.09
N LEU A 94 17.86 15.68 5.04
CA LEU A 94 17.07 16.10 6.20
C LEU A 94 16.79 14.94 7.17
N TRP A 95 16.35 13.80 6.65
CA TRP A 95 15.94 12.64 7.44
C TRP A 95 17.04 11.57 7.57
N SER A 96 18.02 11.53 6.66
CA SER A 96 18.93 10.39 6.46
C SER A 96 19.77 9.98 7.67
N ALA A 97 20.13 10.92 8.55
CA ALA A 97 20.90 10.63 9.76
C ALA A 97 20.02 10.24 10.98
N SER A 98 18.70 10.14 10.82
CA SER A 98 17.75 9.79 11.88
C SER A 98 17.22 8.37 11.72
N ALA A 99 16.91 7.71 12.83
CA ALA A 99 16.18 6.44 12.82
C ALA A 99 14.71 6.67 12.45
N GLN A 100 14.17 5.84 11.56
CA GLN A 100 12.81 5.95 11.03
C GLN A 100 11.73 6.04 12.13
N ASP A 101 11.69 5.08 13.07
CA ASP A 101 10.68 5.01 14.14
C ASP A 101 10.67 6.27 15.02
N LYS A 102 11.85 6.88 15.24
CA LYS A 102 11.99 8.12 16.00
C LYS A 102 11.39 9.31 15.26
N LEU A 103 11.53 9.36 13.93
CA LEU A 103 10.89 10.42 13.12
C LEU A 103 9.36 10.26 13.13
N ILE A 104 8.87 9.03 12.96
CA ILE A 104 7.43 8.72 13.00
C ILE A 104 6.84 9.17 14.34
N ALA A 105 7.39 8.71 15.46
CA ALA A 105 6.93 9.10 16.79
C ALA A 105 7.01 10.61 17.05
N LEU A 106 8.02 11.31 16.50
CA LEU A 106 8.12 12.77 16.60
C LEU A 106 7.07 13.50 15.76
N ILE A 107 6.71 12.99 14.57
CA ILE A 107 5.64 13.53 13.72
C ILE A 107 4.29 13.34 14.40
N GLU A 108 4.00 12.12 14.87
CA GLU A 108 2.75 11.76 15.55
C GLU A 108 2.53 12.61 16.81
N ALA A 109 3.59 12.88 17.58
CA ALA A 109 3.54 13.68 18.81
C ALA A 109 3.34 15.19 18.61
N GLN A 110 3.32 15.72 17.38
CA GLN A 110 3.10 17.17 17.19
C GLN A 110 1.65 17.55 17.53
N PRO A 111 1.40 18.71 18.17
CA PRO A 111 0.05 19.20 18.41
C PRO A 111 -0.60 19.70 17.11
N LEU A 112 -1.87 19.37 16.90
CA LEU A 112 -2.66 19.82 15.75
C LEU A 112 -3.15 21.28 15.88
N GLU A 113 -3.21 21.79 17.11
CA GLU A 113 -3.56 23.17 17.45
C GLU A 113 -2.29 23.90 17.89
N THR A 114 -1.78 24.79 17.04
CA THR A 114 -0.49 25.47 17.22
C THR A 114 -0.47 26.83 16.51
N LEU A 115 0.64 27.55 16.58
CA LEU A 115 0.82 28.83 15.89
C LEU A 115 0.85 28.60 14.36
N PRO A 116 0.21 29.45 13.53
CA PRO A 116 0.18 29.26 12.07
C PRO A 116 1.56 29.13 11.40
N ALA A 117 2.58 29.78 11.94
CA ALA A 117 3.96 29.64 11.43
C ALA A 117 4.56 28.25 11.70
N VAL A 118 4.21 27.61 12.82
CA VAL A 118 4.62 26.23 13.15
C VAL A 118 3.84 25.23 12.30
N GLU A 119 2.53 25.47 12.10
CA GLU A 119 1.70 24.63 11.22
C GLU A 119 2.18 24.69 9.76
N GLY A 120 2.56 25.88 9.27
CA GLY A 120 3.18 26.06 7.95
C GLY A 120 4.54 25.36 7.82
N LEU A 121 5.40 25.42 8.84
CA LEU A 121 6.68 24.69 8.86
C LEU A 121 6.46 23.18 8.88
N LEU A 122 5.53 22.67 9.70
CA LEU A 122 5.21 21.25 9.77
C LEU A 122 4.69 20.74 8.42
N ARG A 123 3.77 21.49 7.78
CA ARG A 123 3.31 21.18 6.41
C ARG A 123 4.47 21.13 5.42
N LEU A 124 5.38 22.11 5.45
CA LEU A 124 6.55 22.12 4.57
C LEU A 124 7.45 20.89 4.79
N LEU A 125 7.67 20.47 6.05
CA LEU A 125 8.41 19.25 6.39
C LEU A 125 7.71 17.98 5.87
N MET A 126 6.37 17.91 5.94
CA MET A 126 5.62 16.76 5.43
C MET A 126 5.62 16.69 3.89
N LEU A 127 5.73 17.84 3.19
CA LEU A 127 5.74 17.92 1.71
C LEU A 127 7.13 17.92 1.07
N ALA A 128 8.21 18.02 1.85
CA ALA A 128 9.57 18.13 1.33
C ALA A 128 10.10 16.85 0.65
N GLU A 129 10.81 17.01 -0.47
CA GLU A 129 11.65 15.97 -1.08
C GLU A 129 12.97 15.87 -0.30
N ALA A 130 13.27 14.69 0.23
CA ALA A 130 14.44 14.44 1.08
C ALA A 130 14.91 12.97 0.96
N ASP A 131 16.17 12.69 1.28
CA ASP A 131 16.72 11.34 1.25
C ASP A 131 16.11 10.50 2.41
N PRO A 132 15.82 9.19 2.22
CA PRO A 132 15.18 8.34 3.24
C PRO A 132 15.97 8.26 4.55
N PRO A 133 15.29 8.05 5.70
CA PRO A 133 15.95 7.87 7.00
C PRO A 133 16.73 6.55 7.10
N ALA A 134 17.58 6.43 8.12
CA ALA A 134 18.22 5.18 8.46
C ALA A 134 17.15 4.14 8.87
N GLY A 135 17.17 2.98 8.19
CA GLY A 135 16.21 1.89 8.36
C GLY A 135 15.05 1.87 7.35
N ALA A 136 14.94 2.88 6.47
CA ALA A 136 13.89 2.94 5.45
C ALA A 136 13.85 1.71 4.53
N ASP A 137 12.65 1.34 4.08
CA ASP A 137 12.42 0.25 3.13
C ASP A 137 11.27 0.56 2.16
N ALA A 138 10.86 -0.43 1.36
CA ALA A 138 9.80 -0.32 0.36
C ALA A 138 8.40 -0.03 0.93
N ARG A 139 8.16 -0.29 2.23
CA ARG A 139 6.88 0.00 2.90
C ARG A 139 6.67 1.50 3.07
N GLY A 140 7.76 2.27 3.18
CA GLY A 140 7.70 3.73 3.29
C GLY A 140 6.97 4.21 4.54
N MET A 141 7.33 3.69 5.71
CA MET A 141 6.63 4.00 6.97
C MET A 141 6.72 5.48 7.35
N LEU A 142 7.78 6.20 6.96
CA LEU A 142 7.88 7.64 7.18
C LEU A 142 6.99 8.41 6.19
N PHE A 143 6.92 7.96 4.94
CA PHE A 143 5.98 8.49 3.96
C PHE A 143 4.53 8.34 4.43
N LEU A 144 4.13 7.17 4.92
CA LEU A 144 2.79 6.95 5.49
C LEU A 144 2.52 7.87 6.69
N ALA A 145 3.46 8.02 7.63
CA ALA A 145 3.32 8.95 8.75
C ALA A 145 3.19 10.43 8.31
N ARG A 146 3.91 10.84 7.25
CA ARG A 146 3.79 12.17 6.64
C ARG A 146 2.41 12.39 6.03
N ILE A 147 1.88 11.39 5.32
CA ILE A 147 0.51 11.41 4.78
C ILE A 147 -0.52 11.49 5.90
N ASP A 148 -0.47 10.58 6.88
CA ASP A 148 -1.45 10.53 7.98
C ASP A 148 -1.45 11.87 8.77
N ARG A 149 -0.28 12.50 8.97
CA ARG A 149 -0.20 13.86 9.53
C ARG A 149 -0.83 14.95 8.65
N LEU A 150 -0.68 14.88 7.32
CA LEU A 150 -1.36 15.81 6.41
C LEU A 150 -2.88 15.63 6.46
N LEU A 151 -3.38 14.39 6.59
CA LEU A 151 -4.80 14.10 6.78
C LEU A 151 -5.34 14.70 8.09
N GLU A 152 -4.63 14.52 9.21
CA GLU A 152 -4.98 15.12 10.50
C GLU A 152 -5.01 16.66 10.43
N MET A 153 -4.05 17.26 9.72
CA MET A 153 -3.99 18.70 9.44
C MET A 153 -5.07 19.19 8.45
N GLY A 154 -5.82 18.28 7.82
CA GLY A 154 -6.84 18.57 6.80
C GLY A 154 -6.29 18.91 5.40
N ALA A 155 -4.98 18.77 5.17
CA ALA A 155 -4.31 19.09 3.91
C ALA A 155 -4.46 17.92 2.90
N LEU A 156 -5.69 17.66 2.46
CA LEU A 156 -6.02 16.47 1.69
C LEU A 156 -5.47 16.48 0.25
N GLU A 157 -5.50 17.62 -0.44
CA GLU A 157 -5.00 17.68 -1.83
C GLU A 157 -3.48 17.50 -1.91
N PRO A 158 -2.63 18.17 -1.09
CA PRO A 158 -1.20 17.87 -1.06
C PRO A 158 -0.89 16.42 -0.65
N ALA A 159 -1.72 15.80 0.20
CA ALA A 159 -1.58 14.38 0.53
C ALA A 159 -1.93 13.48 -0.66
N ALA A 160 -2.98 13.81 -1.42
CA ALA A 160 -3.36 13.07 -2.63
C ALA A 160 -2.29 13.18 -3.73
N GLU A 161 -1.71 14.37 -3.92
CA GLU A 161 -0.61 14.60 -4.86
C GLU A 161 0.64 13.78 -4.48
N LEU A 162 1.03 13.76 -3.20
CA LEU A 162 2.11 12.89 -2.71
C LEU A 162 1.83 11.39 -2.96
N LEU A 163 0.60 10.94 -2.70
CA LEU A 163 0.19 9.54 -2.91
C LEU A 163 0.18 9.15 -4.38
N GLN A 164 -0.13 10.09 -5.28
CA GLN A 164 -0.05 9.89 -6.73
C GLN A 164 1.40 9.79 -7.20
N GLU A 165 2.29 10.67 -6.72
CA GLU A 165 3.73 10.63 -7.04
C GLU A 165 4.40 9.34 -6.54
N ALA A 166 4.03 8.86 -5.35
CA ALA A 166 4.52 7.58 -4.80
C ALA A 166 3.87 6.32 -5.41
N GLY A 167 2.83 6.49 -6.24
CA GLY A 167 2.01 5.41 -6.79
C GLY A 167 1.10 4.73 -5.74
N PRO A 168 -0.24 4.79 -5.87
CA PRO A 168 -1.19 4.17 -4.95
C PRO A 168 -1.37 2.65 -5.19
N ASP A 169 -0.29 1.97 -5.59
CA ASP A 169 -0.27 0.55 -5.99
C ASP A 169 -0.08 -0.41 -4.80
N ASP A 170 0.16 0.14 -3.62
CA ASP A 170 0.28 -0.56 -2.34
C ASP A 170 -1.01 -0.40 -1.51
N PRO A 171 -1.50 -1.44 -0.80
CA PRO A 171 -2.75 -1.35 -0.03
C PRO A 171 -2.78 -0.25 1.03
N GLU A 172 -1.68 0.01 1.75
CA GLU A 172 -1.65 1.03 2.80
C GLU A 172 -1.70 2.44 2.21
N ARG A 173 -1.01 2.68 1.08
CA ARG A 173 -1.12 3.94 0.32
C ARG A 173 -2.49 4.09 -0.32
N PHE A 174 -3.01 3.04 -0.95
CA PHE A 174 -4.35 3.05 -1.56
C PHE A 174 -5.43 3.40 -0.52
N ARG A 175 -5.33 2.86 0.71
CA ARG A 175 -6.29 3.17 1.78
C ARG A 175 -6.39 4.67 2.05
N ARG A 176 -5.26 5.37 2.23
CA ARG A 176 -5.27 6.84 2.46
C ARG A 176 -5.77 7.59 1.23
N TRP A 177 -5.40 7.16 0.03
CA TRP A 177 -5.86 7.80 -1.20
C TRP A 177 -7.38 7.65 -1.39
N PHE A 178 -7.94 6.49 -1.06
CA PHE A 178 -9.37 6.23 -1.06
C PHE A 178 -10.10 7.03 0.03
N ASP A 179 -9.55 7.09 1.24
CA ASP A 179 -10.05 7.92 2.35
C ASP A 179 -10.12 9.41 1.95
N ILE A 180 -9.08 9.95 1.30
CA ILE A 180 -9.10 11.31 0.72
C ILE A 180 -10.19 11.42 -0.34
N ALA A 181 -10.20 10.51 -1.33
CA ALA A 181 -11.11 10.57 -2.48
C ALA A 181 -12.60 10.57 -2.07
N LEU A 182 -12.93 9.78 -1.04
CA LEU A 182 -14.25 9.74 -0.40
C LEU A 182 -14.66 11.09 0.21
N LEU A 183 -13.72 11.86 0.78
CA LEU A 183 -14.00 13.18 1.35
C LEU A 183 -14.05 14.26 0.26
N THR A 184 -13.13 14.26 -0.71
CA THR A 184 -13.02 15.28 -1.76
C THR A 184 -13.98 15.12 -2.93
N GLY A 185 -14.69 14.00 -3.06
CA GLY A 185 -15.68 13.78 -4.13
C GLY A 185 -15.10 13.15 -5.40
N THR A 186 -13.95 12.48 -5.28
CA THR A 186 -13.21 11.85 -6.38
C THR A 186 -13.23 10.33 -6.29
N GLU A 187 -14.11 9.75 -5.44
CA GLU A 187 -14.17 8.32 -5.14
C GLU A 187 -14.30 7.42 -6.37
N ASN A 188 -14.96 7.88 -7.44
CA ASN A 188 -15.10 7.14 -8.69
C ASN A 188 -13.74 6.82 -9.35
N ALA A 189 -12.73 7.69 -9.20
CA ALA A 189 -11.39 7.42 -9.72
C ALA A 189 -10.70 6.29 -8.92
N ALA A 190 -10.88 6.28 -7.61
CA ALA A 190 -10.33 5.26 -6.73
C ALA A 190 -11.05 3.92 -6.86
N CYS A 191 -12.37 3.91 -7.05
CA CYS A 191 -13.13 2.69 -7.33
C CYS A 191 -12.73 2.04 -8.66
N ARG A 192 -12.41 2.81 -9.71
CA ARG A 192 -11.82 2.27 -10.94
C ARG A 192 -10.46 1.62 -10.69
N ALA A 193 -9.55 2.30 -10.01
CA ALA A 193 -8.24 1.74 -9.68
C ALA A 193 -8.36 0.44 -8.85
N MET A 194 -9.30 0.38 -7.90
CA MET A 194 -9.59 -0.83 -7.13
C MET A 194 -10.14 -1.97 -8.00
N ARG A 195 -11.05 -1.70 -8.94
CA ARG A 195 -11.55 -2.70 -9.89
C ARG A 195 -10.42 -3.25 -10.77
N ASP A 196 -9.54 -2.37 -11.23
CA ASP A 196 -8.44 -2.74 -12.14
C ASP A 196 -7.32 -3.49 -11.38
N LYS A 197 -7.20 -3.30 -10.05
CA LYS A 197 -6.28 -4.03 -9.16
C LYS A 197 -6.98 -4.51 -7.87
N PRO A 198 -7.84 -5.56 -7.89
CA PRO A 198 -8.67 -5.94 -6.73
C PRO A 198 -7.93 -6.31 -5.44
N ALA A 199 -6.62 -6.60 -5.51
CA ALA A 199 -5.78 -6.91 -4.36
C ALA A 199 -5.44 -5.69 -3.46
N ILE A 200 -5.68 -4.45 -3.91
CA ILE A 200 -5.45 -3.24 -3.11
C ILE A 200 -6.68 -2.79 -2.32
N ALA A 201 -7.81 -3.51 -2.44
CA ALA A 201 -9.05 -3.19 -1.74
C ALA A 201 -8.84 -3.29 -0.21
N PRO A 202 -9.07 -2.21 0.57
CA PRO A 202 -8.70 -2.19 1.98
C PRO A 202 -9.65 -2.97 2.88
N THR A 203 -10.94 -3.10 2.50
CA THR A 203 -11.97 -3.83 3.25
C THR A 203 -13.06 -4.36 2.31
N TRP A 204 -13.87 -5.32 2.78
CA TRP A 204 -15.09 -5.74 2.08
C TRP A 204 -16.08 -4.59 1.88
N LEU A 205 -16.24 -3.73 2.90
CA LEU A 205 -17.06 -2.52 2.85
C LEU A 205 -16.67 -1.64 1.64
N ALA A 206 -15.37 -1.41 1.44
CA ALA A 206 -14.84 -0.61 0.34
C ALA A 206 -15.07 -1.27 -1.03
N ARG A 207 -14.88 -2.60 -1.11
CA ARG A 207 -15.12 -3.38 -2.33
C ARG A 207 -16.58 -3.33 -2.75
N ILE A 208 -17.51 -3.55 -1.82
CA ILE A 208 -18.96 -3.57 -2.09
C ILE A 208 -19.44 -2.16 -2.49
N PHE A 209 -18.99 -1.12 -1.77
CA PHE A 209 -19.24 0.27 -2.14
C PHE A 209 -18.77 0.59 -3.56
N CYS A 210 -17.57 0.18 -3.93
CA CYS A 210 -17.02 0.48 -5.26
C CYS A 210 -17.67 -0.31 -6.40
N LEU A 211 -18.08 -1.57 -6.18
CA LEU A 211 -18.87 -2.34 -7.16
C LEU A 211 -20.20 -1.63 -7.47
N ALA A 212 -20.94 -1.24 -6.44
CA ALA A 212 -22.19 -0.49 -6.58
C ALA A 212 -21.97 0.89 -7.23
N ARG A 213 -20.91 1.63 -6.83
CA ARG A 213 -20.58 2.95 -7.40
C ARG A 213 -20.28 2.94 -8.89
N GLU A 214 -19.64 1.87 -9.38
CA GLU A 214 -19.36 1.65 -10.81
C GLU A 214 -20.55 0.97 -11.53
N GLY A 215 -21.66 0.68 -10.84
CA GLY A 215 -22.93 0.21 -11.41
C GLY A 215 -23.13 -1.31 -11.42
N ASP A 216 -22.22 -2.11 -10.85
CA ASP A 216 -22.35 -3.56 -10.72
C ASP A 216 -23.03 -3.94 -9.39
N TRP A 217 -24.31 -3.60 -9.30
CA TRP A 217 -25.16 -3.84 -8.12
C TRP A 217 -25.30 -5.35 -7.82
N GLN A 218 -25.33 -6.19 -8.86
CA GLN A 218 -25.44 -7.64 -8.73
C GLN A 218 -24.16 -8.23 -8.11
N ALA A 219 -22.96 -7.83 -8.55
CA ALA A 219 -21.73 -8.26 -7.91
C ALA A 219 -21.58 -7.69 -6.50
N ALA A 220 -22.04 -6.45 -6.25
CA ALA A 220 -22.04 -5.86 -4.91
C ALA A 220 -22.90 -6.68 -3.93
N ALA A 221 -24.14 -7.00 -4.30
CA ALA A 221 -25.05 -7.81 -3.49
C ALA A 221 -24.54 -9.26 -3.29
N LEU A 222 -23.97 -9.88 -4.34
CA LEU A 222 -23.35 -11.21 -4.22
C LEU A 222 -22.13 -11.19 -3.28
N THR A 223 -21.31 -10.13 -3.35
CA THR A 223 -20.15 -9.95 -2.48
C THR A 223 -20.59 -9.76 -1.03
N LEU A 224 -21.65 -8.97 -0.77
CA LEU A 224 -22.23 -8.83 0.58
C LEU A 224 -22.74 -10.15 1.13
N ASN A 225 -23.54 -10.90 0.36
CA ASN A 225 -24.05 -12.21 0.76
C ASN A 225 -22.93 -13.23 1.02
N SER A 226 -21.82 -13.14 0.29
CA SER A 226 -20.64 -13.97 0.52
C SER A 226 -19.92 -13.57 1.83
N ALA A 227 -19.74 -12.26 2.07
CA ALA A 227 -19.10 -11.76 3.28
C ALA A 227 -19.92 -12.09 4.55
N ARG A 228 -21.25 -11.94 4.49
CA ARG A 228 -22.20 -12.40 5.53
C ARG A 228 -21.97 -13.87 5.90
N ALA A 229 -21.97 -14.74 4.89
CA ALA A 229 -21.84 -16.18 5.09
C ALA A 229 -20.48 -16.61 5.66
N LEU A 230 -19.45 -15.77 5.50
CA LEU A 230 -18.10 -15.98 6.03
C LEU A 230 -17.87 -15.30 7.39
N GLY A 231 -18.79 -14.44 7.87
CA GLY A 231 -18.59 -13.64 9.08
C GLY A 231 -17.61 -12.46 8.90
N GLU A 232 -17.46 -12.00 7.66
CA GLU A 232 -16.49 -10.98 7.23
C GLU A 232 -17.04 -9.53 7.24
N VAL A 233 -18.30 -9.36 7.67
CA VAL A 233 -18.97 -8.08 7.92
C VAL A 233 -19.70 -8.12 9.26
N THR A 234 -19.69 -7.01 10.00
CA THR A 234 -20.47 -6.84 11.22
C THR A 234 -21.94 -6.53 10.91
N ASP A 235 -22.85 -6.76 11.88
CA ASP A 235 -24.28 -6.45 11.71
C ASP A 235 -24.54 -4.96 11.37
N VAL A 236 -23.72 -4.04 11.90
CA VAL A 236 -23.81 -2.60 11.63
C VAL A 236 -23.35 -2.28 10.20
N GLU A 237 -22.25 -2.87 9.73
CA GLU A 237 -21.80 -2.75 8.34
C GLU A 237 -22.80 -3.36 7.36
N ASP A 238 -23.40 -4.49 7.71
CA ASP A 238 -24.40 -5.18 6.92
C ASP A 238 -25.69 -4.35 6.78
N ALA A 239 -26.15 -3.76 7.88
CA ALA A 239 -27.31 -2.86 7.91
C ALA A 239 -27.08 -1.59 7.08
N MET A 240 -25.86 -1.04 7.08
CA MET A 240 -25.46 0.09 6.22
C MET A 240 -25.42 -0.30 4.74
N LEU A 241 -24.74 -1.40 4.40
CA LEU A 241 -24.60 -1.83 3.01
C LEU A 241 -25.94 -2.26 2.39
N SER A 242 -26.82 -2.88 3.17
CA SER A 242 -28.14 -3.31 2.68
C SER A 242 -29.01 -2.12 2.28
N ARG A 243 -29.11 -1.10 3.15
CA ARG A 243 -29.79 0.18 2.84
C ARG A 243 -29.16 0.91 1.65
N PHE A 244 -27.84 0.79 1.48
CA PHE A 244 -27.12 1.42 0.36
C PHE A 244 -27.32 0.70 -0.98
N LEU A 245 -27.51 -0.63 -0.98
CA LEU A 245 -27.69 -1.43 -2.19
C LEU A 245 -29.16 -1.51 -2.65
N ASP A 246 -30.11 -1.50 -1.72
CA ASP A 246 -31.55 -1.65 -1.98
C ASP A 246 -32.36 -0.71 -1.06
N PRO A 247 -32.32 0.62 -1.27
CA PRO A 247 -32.93 1.58 -0.36
C PRO A 247 -34.46 1.43 -0.27
N ASP A 248 -35.11 1.06 -1.37
CA ASP A 248 -36.55 0.87 -1.49
C ASP A 248 -37.07 -0.20 -0.49
N TYR A 249 -36.25 -1.24 -0.20
CA TYR A 249 -36.61 -2.29 0.74
C TYR A 249 -36.56 -1.84 2.22
N TYR A 250 -35.88 -0.75 2.54
CA TYR A 250 -35.71 -0.23 3.90
C TYR A 250 -36.46 1.11 4.13
N GLU A 251 -37.39 1.48 3.24
CA GLU A 251 -38.22 2.67 3.43
C GLU A 251 -39.06 2.57 4.73
N GLY A 252 -38.87 3.53 5.62
CA GLY A 252 -39.60 3.62 6.89
C GLY A 252 -39.05 2.74 8.03
N GLU A 253 -37.95 2.03 7.81
CA GLU A 253 -37.20 1.36 8.89
C GLU A 253 -36.62 2.40 9.89
N PRO A 254 -36.34 2.00 11.15
CA PRO A 254 -35.64 2.85 12.10
C PRO A 254 -34.26 3.29 11.58
N PRO A 255 -33.76 4.46 12.06
CA PRO A 255 -32.39 4.89 11.80
C PRO A 255 -31.36 3.83 12.19
N LEU A 256 -30.22 3.85 11.51
CA LEU A 256 -29.08 3.00 11.82
C LEU A 256 -28.55 3.25 13.23
N GLU A 257 -27.96 2.20 13.83
CA GLU A 257 -27.17 2.37 15.04
C GLU A 257 -25.94 3.24 14.74
N ALA A 258 -25.66 4.20 15.62
CA ALA A 258 -24.56 5.12 15.44
C ALA A 258 -23.21 4.39 15.52
N PRO A 259 -22.33 4.47 14.51
CA PRO A 259 -21.07 3.73 14.50
C PRO A 259 -20.10 4.26 15.55
N GLU A 260 -19.41 3.36 16.26
CA GLU A 260 -18.39 3.72 17.26
C GLU A 260 -17.25 4.59 16.68
N ARG A 261 -16.93 4.37 15.40
CA ARG A 261 -15.90 5.11 14.66
C ARG A 261 -16.37 5.45 13.26
N VAL A 262 -16.38 6.75 12.96
CA VAL A 262 -16.71 7.27 11.64
C VAL A 262 -15.46 7.28 10.77
N THR A 263 -15.39 6.35 9.81
CA THR A 263 -14.41 6.42 8.70
C THR A 263 -14.97 7.27 7.55
N PRO A 264 -14.14 7.77 6.62
CA PRO A 264 -14.61 8.43 5.40
C PRO A 264 -15.62 7.59 4.60
N LEU A 265 -15.43 6.27 4.56
CA LEU A 265 -16.34 5.35 3.88
C LEU A 265 -17.68 5.23 4.60
N ILE A 266 -17.68 5.06 5.93
CA ILE A 266 -18.90 5.04 6.74
C ILE A 266 -19.66 6.36 6.61
N TYR A 267 -18.97 7.50 6.67
CA TYR A 267 -19.57 8.82 6.46
C TYR A 267 -20.26 8.95 5.10
N ARG A 268 -19.62 8.47 4.02
CA ARG A 268 -20.20 8.49 2.66
C ARG A 268 -21.33 7.47 2.48
N LEU A 269 -21.31 6.34 3.18
CA LEU A 269 -22.43 5.38 3.22
C LEU A 269 -23.64 6.00 3.94
N LEU A 270 -23.46 6.55 5.14
CA LEU A 270 -24.50 7.25 5.89
C LEU A 270 -25.12 8.41 5.09
N GLU A 271 -24.28 9.21 4.41
CA GLU A 271 -24.76 10.27 3.52
C GLU A 271 -25.55 9.73 2.30
N ALA A 272 -25.19 8.54 1.78
CA ALA A 272 -25.88 7.93 0.65
C ALA A 272 -27.24 7.31 1.02
N VAL A 273 -27.41 6.81 2.25
CA VAL A 273 -28.67 6.24 2.76
C VAL A 273 -29.59 7.28 3.43
N GLY A 274 -29.24 8.57 3.36
CA GLY A 274 -30.04 9.67 3.90
C GLY A 274 -29.81 10.00 5.39
N GLU A 275 -28.93 9.27 6.07
CA GLU A 275 -28.55 9.47 7.48
C GLU A 275 -27.29 10.34 7.61
N ALA A 276 -27.20 11.40 6.78
CA ALA A 276 -26.04 12.26 6.70
C ALA A 276 -25.73 12.98 8.02
N MET A 277 -24.47 12.90 8.47
CA MET A 277 -24.02 13.49 9.73
C MET A 277 -23.18 14.78 9.54
N PRO A 278 -23.21 15.75 10.47
CA PRO A 278 -22.43 16.99 10.34
C PRO A 278 -20.92 16.78 10.50
N ALA A 279 -20.10 17.29 9.57
CA ALA A 279 -18.63 17.16 9.64
C ALA A 279 -17.97 18.00 10.75
N ALA A 280 -18.70 18.96 11.34
CA ALA A 280 -18.17 19.89 12.36
C ALA A 280 -17.62 19.20 13.61
N GLY A 281 -18.21 18.06 14.02
CA GLY A 281 -17.75 17.25 15.15
C GLY A 281 -16.71 16.18 14.81
N LEU A 282 -16.40 15.99 13.53
CA LEU A 282 -15.47 14.97 13.03
C LEU A 282 -14.06 15.54 12.84
N PRO A 283 -13.01 14.70 12.65
CA PRO A 283 -11.65 15.17 12.35
C PRO A 283 -11.58 16.18 11.20
N ARG A 284 -10.56 17.06 11.20
CA ARG A 284 -10.49 18.25 10.32
C ARG A 284 -10.64 17.91 8.83
N ALA A 285 -10.13 16.76 8.39
CA ALA A 285 -10.32 16.19 7.06
C ALA A 285 -11.79 16.17 6.57
N PHE A 286 -12.74 15.81 7.44
CA PHE A 286 -14.15 15.64 7.04
C PHE A 286 -14.81 16.92 6.57
N SER A 287 -14.29 18.10 6.95
CA SER A 287 -14.82 19.38 6.46
C SER A 287 -14.69 19.55 4.95
N HIS A 288 -13.79 18.82 4.27
CA HIS A 288 -13.77 18.79 2.79
C HIS A 288 -15.06 18.24 2.17
N ALA A 289 -15.76 17.33 2.85
CA ALA A 289 -17.04 16.82 2.35
C ALA A 289 -18.13 17.90 2.35
N ASP A 290 -18.05 18.87 3.27
CA ASP A 290 -19.00 19.98 3.36
C ASP A 290 -18.68 21.16 2.43
N LEU A 291 -17.50 21.18 1.78
CA LEU A 291 -17.17 22.14 0.71
C LEU A 291 -17.89 21.86 -0.62
N ARG A 292 -18.58 20.71 -0.76
CA ARG A 292 -19.19 20.31 -2.04
C ARG A 292 -20.35 21.24 -2.43
N PRO A 293 -20.55 21.54 -3.73
CA PRO A 293 -21.66 22.39 -4.20
C PRO A 293 -23.07 21.91 -3.82
N THR A 294 -23.24 20.62 -3.49
CA THR A 294 -24.51 20.02 -3.04
C THR A 294 -24.86 20.34 -1.58
N LYS A 295 -23.95 20.95 -0.83
CA LYS A 295 -24.11 21.25 0.60
C LYS A 295 -24.73 22.64 0.79
N ALA A 296 -25.32 22.87 1.96
CA ALA A 296 -25.85 24.19 2.29
C ALA A 296 -24.71 25.22 2.42
N TRP A 297 -24.93 26.44 1.90
CA TRP A 297 -23.93 27.53 1.89
C TRP A 297 -23.30 27.81 3.26
N ARG A 298 -24.07 27.64 4.34
CA ARG A 298 -23.58 27.82 5.72
C ARG A 298 -22.56 26.74 6.10
N ALA A 299 -22.83 25.47 5.76
CA ALA A 299 -21.92 24.37 6.04
C ALA A 299 -20.63 24.51 5.22
N GLN A 300 -20.73 24.93 3.95
CA GLN A 300 -19.58 25.28 3.11
C GLN A 300 -18.73 26.37 3.76
N LEU A 301 -19.35 27.46 4.24
CA LEU A 301 -18.63 28.57 4.86
C LEU A 301 -17.95 28.18 6.19
N GLU A 302 -18.66 27.46 7.07
CA GLU A 302 -18.11 26.97 8.35
C GLU A 302 -16.97 25.96 8.12
N ALA A 303 -17.10 25.08 7.13
CA ALA A 303 -16.05 24.14 6.72
C ALA A 303 -14.83 24.84 6.10
N ALA A 304 -15.04 25.81 5.20
CA ALA A 304 -13.99 26.56 4.57
C ALA A 304 -13.23 27.43 5.59
N GLU A 305 -13.94 28.09 6.51
CA GLU A 305 -13.32 28.82 7.61
C GLU A 305 -12.49 27.88 8.51
N ARG A 306 -13.03 26.72 8.89
CA ARG A 306 -12.31 25.72 9.69
C ARG A 306 -11.03 25.25 9.01
N LEU A 307 -11.04 25.02 7.70
CA LEU A 307 -9.86 24.59 6.94
C LEU A 307 -8.86 25.74 6.72
N ALA A 308 -9.34 26.95 6.41
CA ALA A 308 -8.49 28.11 6.13
C ALA A 308 -7.78 28.64 7.39
N ARG A 309 -8.41 28.57 8.58
CA ARG A 309 -7.78 28.91 9.88
C ARG A 309 -6.49 28.13 10.15
N HIS A 310 -6.35 26.96 9.55
CA HIS A 310 -5.20 26.07 9.65
C HIS A 310 -4.31 26.03 8.40
N GLY A 311 -4.65 26.81 7.37
CA GLY A 311 -3.97 26.76 6.06
C GLY A 311 -4.10 25.40 5.37
N ALA A 312 -5.15 24.64 5.66
CA ALA A 312 -5.45 23.36 5.01
C ALA A 312 -6.00 23.56 3.58
N ILE A 313 -6.61 24.73 3.33
CA ILE A 313 -6.97 25.24 2.00
C ILE A 313 -6.43 26.66 1.82
N GLU A 314 -6.23 27.06 0.58
CA GLU A 314 -5.89 28.45 0.24
C GLU A 314 -7.03 29.42 0.61
N PRO A 315 -6.74 30.60 1.21
CA PRO A 315 -7.77 31.57 1.59
C PRO A 315 -8.65 32.05 0.43
N ALA A 316 -8.15 31.99 -0.81
CA ALA A 316 -8.95 32.29 -2.01
C ALA A 316 -10.20 31.40 -2.13
N ARG A 317 -10.12 30.13 -1.70
CA ARG A 317 -11.25 29.17 -1.76
C ARG A 317 -12.38 29.47 -0.78
N LEU A 318 -12.22 30.44 0.15
CA LEU A 318 -13.30 30.91 1.01
C LEU A 318 -14.43 31.61 0.22
N PHE A 319 -14.15 32.07 -1.00
CA PHE A 319 -15.03 32.98 -1.75
C PHE A 319 -15.63 32.38 -3.04
N GLY A 320 -15.24 31.14 -3.40
CA GLY A 320 -15.60 30.47 -4.66
C GLY A 320 -14.47 30.50 -5.68
#